data_AF-N9TGZ8-F1
#
_entry.id   AF-N9TGZ8-F1
#
_cell.length_a   1.000
_cell.length_b   1.000
_cell.length_c   1.000
_cell.angle_alpha   90.00
_cell.angle_beta   90.00
_cell.angle_gamma   90.00
#
_symmetry.space_group_name_H-M   'P 1'
#
loop_
_entity.id
_entity.type
_entity.pdbx_description
1 polymer ?
#
loop_
_entity_poly.entity_id
_entity_poly.type
_entity_poly.pdbx_seq_one_letter_code
_entity_poly.pdbx_strand_id
1 'polypeptide(L)'
;MNDNGLHPLLTSLVSCYFSKLNDTELQKIKEEVNKRIDDGNHVTYWREVRVKISEEIQRRESIKSQRKLNEKSPFEVICNEPLQRMQQVVDKYTFINSKDKSLIPQVHCRVNLIQPKTRYSTATGKTNEITDGYEITILYPNFHGRVNYRIEETDNKNFCKLIITSNSQYKDVEFIIENKHIEMSQRRGYSCYFDKELFHLKFFFKRDFQEID
;
A
#
# COMPACT_ATOMS: atom_id res chain seq x y z
N MET A 1 38.86 -32.41 -2.80
CA MET A 1 38.13 -32.64 -4.07
C MET A 1 37.57 -31.30 -4.50
N ASN A 2 37.92 -30.83 -5.70
CA ASN A 2 37.50 -29.53 -6.20
C ASN A 2 35.98 -29.54 -6.41
N ASP A 3 35.22 -28.89 -5.52
CA ASP A 3 33.78 -28.70 -5.66
C ASP A 3 33.53 -27.57 -6.68
N ASN A 4 33.83 -27.86 -7.94
CA ASN A 4 33.59 -26.94 -9.04
C ASN A 4 32.08 -26.85 -9.26
N GLY A 5 31.53 -25.63 -9.23
CA GLY A 5 30.14 -25.34 -9.53
C GLY A 5 29.74 -25.67 -10.98
N LEU A 6 28.49 -25.40 -11.34
CA LEU A 6 27.99 -25.56 -12.69
C LEU A 6 28.72 -24.59 -13.63
N HIS A 7 29.37 -25.16 -14.65
CA HIS A 7 30.10 -24.34 -15.61
C HIS A 7 29.15 -23.37 -16.34
N PRO A 8 29.52 -22.08 -16.53
CA PRO A 8 28.64 -21.08 -17.15
C PRO A 8 28.07 -21.48 -18.53
N LEU A 9 28.85 -22.20 -19.34
CA LEU A 9 28.38 -22.70 -20.65
C LEU A 9 27.31 -23.80 -20.52
N LEU A 10 27.35 -24.59 -19.45
CA LEU A 10 26.35 -25.62 -19.18
C LEU A 10 25.07 -25.03 -18.62
N THR A 11 25.15 -23.88 -17.95
CA THR A 11 24.00 -23.17 -17.38
C THR A 11 22.91 -22.92 -18.43
N SER A 12 23.26 -22.39 -19.60
CA SER A 12 22.30 -22.12 -20.68
C SER A 12 21.69 -23.39 -21.26
N LEU A 13 22.47 -24.46 -21.37
CA LEU A 13 22.01 -25.76 -21.88
C LEU A 13 21.03 -26.42 -20.91
N VAL A 14 21.33 -26.37 -19.62
CA VAL A 14 20.48 -26.88 -18.54
C VAL A 14 19.14 -26.14 -18.51
N SER A 15 19.15 -24.80 -18.58
CA SER A 15 17.92 -24.01 -18.67
C SER A 15 17.10 -24.35 -19.92
N CYS A 16 17.75 -24.53 -21.08
CA CYS A 16 17.06 -24.94 -22.31
C CYS A 16 16.43 -26.33 -22.18
N TYR A 17 17.14 -27.28 -21.56
CA TYR A 17 16.63 -28.63 -21.30
C TYR A 17 15.39 -28.60 -20.40
N PHE A 18 15.44 -27.87 -19.29
CA PHE A 18 14.29 -27.74 -18.38
C PHE A 18 13.07 -27.10 -19.05
N SER A 19 13.27 -26.16 -19.97
CA SER A 19 12.15 -25.54 -20.70
C SER A 19 11.35 -26.52 -21.58
N LYS A 20 11.96 -27.64 -21.99
CA LYS A 20 11.35 -28.65 -22.88
C LYS A 20 10.64 -29.79 -22.13
N LEU A 21 10.84 -29.89 -20.81
CA LEU A 21 10.32 -30.99 -19.99
C LEU A 21 8.89 -30.75 -19.51
N ASN A 22 8.15 -31.83 -19.31
CA ASN A 22 6.81 -31.78 -18.71
C ASN A 22 6.85 -31.44 -17.21
N ASP A 23 5.76 -30.89 -16.67
CA ASP A 23 5.67 -30.50 -15.24
C ASP A 23 5.97 -31.70 -14.30
N THR A 24 5.52 -32.91 -14.65
CA THR A 24 5.77 -34.14 -13.89
C THR A 24 7.25 -34.56 -13.93
N GLU A 25 7.91 -34.39 -15.06
CA GLU A 25 9.33 -34.75 -15.24
C GLU A 25 10.23 -33.76 -14.50
N LEU A 26 9.87 -32.47 -14.54
CA LEU A 26 10.59 -31.41 -13.82
C LEU A 26 10.55 -31.63 -12.29
N GLN A 27 9.41 -32.09 -11.75
CA GLN A 27 9.31 -32.43 -10.32
C GLN A 27 10.15 -33.66 -9.95
N LYS A 28 10.14 -34.71 -10.77
CA LYS A 28 11.00 -35.88 -10.56
C LYS A 28 12.48 -35.51 -10.53
N ILE A 29 12.92 -34.64 -11.46
CA ILE A 29 14.31 -34.16 -11.49
C ILE A 29 14.63 -33.31 -10.26
N LYS A 30 13.70 -32.46 -9.81
CA LYS A 30 13.87 -31.68 -8.57
C LYS A 30 14.08 -32.58 -7.36
N GLU A 31 13.29 -33.64 -7.22
CA GLU A 31 13.42 -34.62 -6.13
C GLU A 31 14.76 -35.37 -6.19
N GLU A 32 15.20 -35.78 -7.37
CA GLU A 32 16.49 -36.43 -7.56
C GLU A 32 17.67 -35.50 -7.21
N VAL A 33 17.62 -34.24 -7.67
CA VAL A 33 18.64 -33.22 -7.34
C VAL A 33 18.70 -32.98 -5.82
N ASN A 34 17.57 -33.05 -5.12
CA ASN A 34 17.56 -32.91 -3.66
C ASN A 34 18.27 -34.07 -2.97
N LYS A 35 18.01 -35.31 -3.38
CA LYS A 35 18.71 -36.49 -2.85
C LYS A 35 20.23 -36.40 -3.06
N ARG A 36 20.67 -35.96 -4.25
CA ARG A 36 22.10 -35.79 -4.56
C ARG A 36 22.79 -34.72 -3.70
N ILE A 37 22.06 -33.70 -3.26
CA ILE A 37 22.57 -32.70 -2.32
C ILE A 37 22.73 -33.30 -0.93
N ASP A 38 21.77 -34.13 -0.50
CA ASP A 38 21.79 -34.80 0.79
C ASP A 38 22.90 -35.87 0.87
N ASP A 39 23.24 -36.50 -0.26
CA ASP A 39 24.36 -37.45 -0.40
C ASP A 39 25.75 -36.78 -0.26
N GLY A 40 25.82 -35.45 -0.23
CA GLY A 40 27.05 -34.68 0.05
C GLY A 40 28.10 -34.65 -1.07
N ASN A 41 27.79 -35.19 -2.26
CA ASN A 41 28.70 -35.20 -3.40
C ASN A 41 28.39 -34.05 -4.38
N HIS A 42 29.40 -33.25 -4.75
CA HIS A 42 29.26 -32.09 -5.66
C HIS A 42 28.13 -31.12 -5.26
N VAL A 43 28.08 -30.78 -3.97
CA VAL A 43 26.99 -30.00 -3.36
C VAL A 43 26.81 -28.65 -4.06
N THR A 44 27.91 -27.99 -4.43
CA THR A 44 27.86 -26.67 -5.09
C THR A 44 27.22 -26.76 -6.48
N TYR A 45 27.61 -27.77 -7.28
CA TYR A 45 27.00 -28.04 -8.58
C TYR A 45 25.49 -28.29 -8.48
N TRP A 46 25.06 -29.20 -7.60
CA TRP A 46 23.65 -29.56 -7.48
C TRP A 46 22.79 -28.42 -6.92
N ARG A 47 23.34 -27.57 -6.05
CA ARG A 47 22.67 -26.35 -5.59
C ARG A 47 22.40 -25.39 -6.75
N GLU A 48 23.37 -25.20 -7.65
CA GLU A 48 23.19 -24.33 -8.82
C GLU A 48 22.18 -24.92 -9.81
N VAL A 49 22.16 -26.24 -10.00
CA VAL A 49 21.12 -26.92 -10.79
C VAL A 49 19.73 -26.75 -10.16
N ARG A 50 19.61 -26.87 -8.83
CA ARG A 50 18.37 -26.62 -8.09
C ARG A 50 17.86 -25.19 -8.32
N VAL A 51 18.75 -24.19 -8.31
CA VAL A 51 18.40 -22.80 -8.61
C VAL A 51 17.80 -22.69 -10.01
N LYS A 52 18.40 -23.32 -11.02
CA LYS A 52 17.85 -23.32 -12.39
C LYS A 52 16.49 -24.00 -12.54
N ILE A 53 16.24 -25.06 -11.77
CA ILE A 53 14.91 -25.69 -11.71
C ILE A 53 13.89 -24.73 -11.10
N SER A 54 14.25 -24.04 -10.01
CA SER A 54 13.36 -23.07 -9.35
C SER A 54 13.04 -21.87 -10.25
N GLU A 55 14.03 -21.32 -10.97
CA GLU A 55 13.83 -20.26 -11.96
C GLU A 55 12.82 -20.68 -13.04
N GLU A 56 12.94 -21.91 -13.55
CA GLU A 56 12.03 -22.42 -14.58
C GLU A 56 10.59 -22.63 -14.05
N ILE A 57 10.43 -23.09 -12.81
CA ILE A 57 9.12 -23.19 -12.15
C ILE A 57 8.47 -21.81 -12.01
N GLN A 58 9.22 -20.82 -11.51
CA GLN A 58 8.72 -19.43 -11.36
C GLN A 58 8.33 -18.82 -12.71
N ARG A 59 9.10 -19.09 -13.77
CA ARG A 59 8.79 -18.66 -15.14
C ARG A 59 7.46 -19.24 -15.60
N ARG A 60 7.20 -20.54 -15.37
CA ARG A 60 5.93 -21.21 -15.72
C ARG A 60 4.75 -20.64 -14.93
N GLU A 61 4.92 -20.37 -13.64
CA GLU A 61 3.89 -19.75 -12.79
C GLU A 61 3.54 -18.34 -13.25
N SER A 62 4.55 -17.56 -13.65
CA SER A 62 4.37 -16.21 -14.21
C SER A 62 3.56 -16.25 -15.51
N ILE A 63 3.86 -17.18 -16.41
CA ILE A 63 3.11 -17.37 -17.67
C ILE A 63 1.68 -17.84 -17.41
N LYS A 64 1.48 -18.81 -16.50
CA LYS A 64 0.14 -19.29 -16.10
C LYS A 64 -0.69 -18.13 -15.50
N SER A 65 -0.06 -17.26 -14.71
CA SER A 65 -0.72 -16.09 -14.11
C SER A 65 -1.09 -15.04 -15.16
N GLN A 66 -0.21 -14.77 -16.14
CA GLN A 66 -0.50 -13.88 -17.27
C GLN A 66 -1.61 -14.43 -18.17
N ARG A 67 -1.63 -15.74 -18.45
CA ARG A 67 -2.73 -16.38 -19.21
C ARG A 67 -4.06 -16.27 -18.49
N LYS A 68 -4.10 -16.51 -17.17
CA LYS A 68 -5.29 -16.31 -16.33
C LYS A 68 -5.76 -14.85 -16.32
N LEU A 69 -4.88 -13.86 -16.50
CA LEU A 69 -5.27 -12.46 -16.62
C LEU A 69 -5.90 -12.17 -18.00
N ASN A 70 -5.35 -12.76 -19.06
CA ASN A 70 -5.87 -12.62 -20.42
C ASN A 70 -7.19 -13.37 -20.67
N GLU A 71 -7.45 -14.43 -19.92
CA GLU A 71 -8.72 -15.19 -19.95
C GLU A 71 -9.85 -14.51 -19.16
N LYS A 72 -9.53 -13.60 -18.24
CA LYS A 72 -10.54 -12.85 -17.48
C LYS A 72 -11.21 -11.82 -18.37
N SER A 73 -12.51 -11.63 -18.18
CA SER A 73 -13.24 -10.61 -18.94
C SER A 73 -12.67 -9.21 -18.66
N PRO A 74 -12.69 -8.28 -19.62
CA PRO A 74 -12.28 -6.89 -19.40
C PRO A 74 -12.98 -6.25 -18.18
N PHE A 75 -14.21 -6.68 -17.87
CA PHE A 75 -14.95 -6.25 -16.70
C PHE A 75 -14.31 -6.74 -15.38
N GLU A 76 -13.91 -8.00 -15.30
CA GLU A 76 -13.24 -8.56 -14.12
C GLU A 76 -11.85 -7.93 -13.89
N VAL A 77 -11.13 -7.61 -14.96
CA VAL A 77 -9.85 -6.90 -14.88
C VAL A 77 -10.07 -5.49 -14.31
N ILE A 78 -11.03 -4.74 -14.85
CA ILE A 78 -11.36 -3.39 -14.38
C ILE A 78 -11.86 -3.41 -12.94
N CYS A 79 -12.59 -4.42 -12.46
CA CYS A 79 -12.99 -4.49 -11.05
C CYS A 79 -11.80 -4.73 -10.12
N ASN A 80 -10.82 -5.53 -10.56
CA ASN A 80 -9.72 -6.00 -9.72
C ASN A 80 -8.47 -5.11 -9.73
N GLU A 81 -8.35 -4.15 -10.65
CA GLU A 81 -7.23 -3.19 -10.64
C GLU A 81 -7.21 -2.34 -9.35
N PRO A 82 -6.06 -1.85 -8.87
CA PRO A 82 -6.05 -0.89 -7.78
C PRO A 82 -6.68 0.44 -8.21
N LEU A 83 -7.44 1.12 -7.33
CA LEU A 83 -7.93 2.49 -7.60
C LEU A 83 -6.72 3.43 -7.74
N GLN A 84 -6.75 4.32 -8.74
CA GLN A 84 -5.77 5.37 -8.87
C GLN A 84 -5.94 6.35 -7.70
N ARG A 85 -4.91 6.44 -6.84
CA ARG A 85 -4.87 7.35 -5.70
C ARG A 85 -4.04 8.57 -6.05
N MET A 86 -4.61 9.74 -5.80
CA MET A 86 -3.98 11.04 -5.98
C MET A 86 -3.83 11.72 -4.61
N GLN A 87 -2.80 12.54 -4.45
CA GLN A 87 -2.60 13.35 -3.25
C GLN A 87 -2.63 14.82 -3.62
N GLN A 88 -3.47 15.58 -2.94
CA GLN A 88 -3.52 17.03 -3.06
C GLN A 88 -3.12 17.68 -1.75
N VAL A 89 -2.22 18.66 -1.80
CA VAL A 89 -1.89 19.49 -0.63
C VAL A 89 -3.05 20.44 -0.36
N VAL A 90 -3.49 20.53 0.90
CA VAL A 90 -4.62 21.36 1.30
C VAL A 90 -4.23 22.29 2.43
N ASP A 91 -4.37 23.59 2.17
CA ASP A 91 -4.04 24.67 3.13
C ASP A 91 -5.30 25.25 3.81
N LYS A 92 -6.44 24.55 3.74
CA LYS A 92 -7.70 24.98 4.36
C LYS A 92 -7.80 24.46 5.80
N TYR A 93 -7.21 25.19 6.75
CA TYR A 93 -7.35 24.95 8.18
C TYR A 93 -7.42 26.28 8.94
N THR A 94 -8.01 26.25 10.13
CA THR A 94 -8.18 27.42 11.01
C THR A 94 -7.49 27.17 12.34
N PHE A 95 -6.90 28.21 12.93
CA PHE A 95 -6.35 28.14 14.28
C PHE A 95 -7.37 28.64 15.29
N ILE A 96 -7.69 27.81 16.30
CA ILE A 96 -8.66 28.11 17.35
C ILE A 96 -7.99 28.14 18.73
N ASN A 97 -8.71 28.67 19.73
CA ASN A 97 -8.25 28.88 21.12
C ASN A 97 -6.99 29.77 21.25
N SER A 98 -7.21 31.02 21.66
CA SER A 98 -6.19 32.07 21.78
C SER A 98 -5.72 32.28 23.24
N LYS A 99 -5.50 31.21 24.02
CA LYS A 99 -5.13 31.40 25.44
C LYS A 99 -3.66 31.78 25.69
N ASP A 100 -2.77 31.67 24.71
CA ASP A 100 -1.52 32.43 24.66
C ASP A 100 -1.10 32.61 23.19
N LYS A 101 -0.73 33.84 22.80
CA LYS A 101 -0.70 34.27 21.39
C LYS A 101 0.60 33.95 20.64
N SER A 102 1.58 33.26 21.22
CA SER A 102 2.94 33.24 20.65
C SER A 102 3.30 32.03 19.79
N LEU A 103 2.61 30.90 19.89
CA LEU A 103 3.04 29.66 19.24
C LEU A 103 2.00 29.13 18.24
N ILE A 104 2.31 29.27 16.95
CA ILE A 104 1.56 28.71 15.83
C ILE A 104 2.32 27.46 15.35
N PRO A 105 1.71 26.27 15.34
CA PRO A 105 2.37 25.08 14.84
C PRO A 105 2.45 25.10 13.31
N GLN A 106 3.44 24.41 12.74
CA GLN A 106 3.53 24.30 11.28
C GLN A 106 2.70 23.10 10.81
N VAL A 107 1.74 23.36 9.92
CA VAL A 107 0.76 22.37 9.48
C VAL A 107 1.02 21.99 8.04
N HIS A 108 1.09 20.69 7.78
CA HIS A 108 1.15 20.09 6.45
C HIS A 108 0.01 19.07 6.32
N CYS A 109 -0.96 19.34 5.45
CA CYS A 109 -2.10 18.46 5.23
C CYS A 109 -2.14 18.00 3.76
N ARG A 110 -2.30 16.69 3.57
CA ARG A 110 -2.56 16.06 2.28
C ARG A 110 -3.91 15.37 2.31
N VAL A 111 -4.71 15.61 1.27
CA VAL A 111 -5.96 14.90 1.02
C VAL A 111 -5.69 13.79 0.02
N ASN A 112 -6.04 12.56 0.42
CA ASN A 112 -5.98 11.39 -0.45
C ASN A 112 -7.30 11.32 -1.22
N LEU A 113 -7.20 11.42 -2.54
CA LEU A 113 -8.31 11.35 -3.48
C LEU A 113 -8.27 10.00 -4.21
N ILE A 114 -9.44 9.41 -4.43
CA ILE A 114 -9.61 8.24 -5.30
C ILE A 114 -10.49 8.62 -6.49
N GLN A 115 -10.13 8.08 -7.66
CA GLN A 115 -11.01 8.12 -8.82
C GLN A 115 -11.78 6.79 -8.91
N PRO A 116 -13.13 6.81 -8.87
CA PRO A 116 -13.92 5.59 -9.02
C PRO A 116 -13.76 4.99 -10.42
N LYS A 117 -13.68 3.65 -10.51
CA LYS A 117 -13.52 2.92 -11.79
C LYS A 117 -14.81 2.79 -12.61
N THR A 118 -15.98 2.93 -11.99
CA THR A 118 -17.26 2.80 -12.69
C THR A 118 -17.63 4.08 -13.43
N ARG A 119 -18.22 3.87 -14.62
CA ARG A 119 -18.56 4.90 -15.62
C ARG A 119 -19.62 5.87 -15.09
N TYR A 120 -19.19 6.90 -14.40
CA TYR A 120 -19.69 8.23 -14.72
C TYR A 120 -18.54 8.98 -15.37
N SER A 121 -18.20 8.56 -16.60
CA SER A 121 -17.89 9.58 -17.59
C SER A 121 -19.14 10.44 -17.64
N THR A 122 -19.13 11.59 -16.99
CA THR A 122 -20.02 12.67 -17.41
C THR A 122 -19.89 12.79 -18.93
N ALA A 123 -20.89 13.30 -19.65
CA ALA A 123 -20.79 13.48 -21.11
C ALA A 123 -19.53 14.27 -21.56
N THR A 124 -18.84 14.91 -20.61
CA THR A 124 -17.56 15.64 -20.72
C THR A 124 -16.29 14.82 -20.46
N GLY A 125 -16.38 13.54 -20.08
CA GLY A 125 -15.22 12.67 -19.81
C GLY A 125 -14.46 12.94 -18.51
N LYS A 126 -15.01 13.73 -17.59
CA LYS A 126 -14.36 14.08 -16.32
C LYS A 126 -14.84 13.14 -15.20
N THR A 127 -13.95 12.27 -14.72
CA THR A 127 -14.18 11.47 -13.50
C THR A 127 -14.16 12.37 -12.28
N ASN A 128 -15.19 12.28 -11.43
CA ASN A 128 -15.25 13.01 -10.17
C ASN A 128 -14.32 12.32 -9.15
N GLU A 129 -13.34 13.06 -8.65
CA GLU A 129 -12.48 12.63 -7.55
C GLU A 129 -13.29 12.61 -6.26
N ILE A 130 -13.14 11.54 -5.49
CA ILE A 130 -13.80 11.37 -4.19
C ILE A 130 -12.72 11.36 -3.12
N THR A 131 -12.96 12.08 -2.02
CA THR A 131 -12.08 12.04 -0.85
C THR A 131 -12.08 10.64 -0.22
N ASP A 132 -10.91 10.01 -0.20
CA ASP A 132 -10.66 8.69 0.40
C ASP A 132 -10.19 8.83 1.84
N GLY A 133 -9.44 9.89 2.17
CA GLY A 133 -8.89 10.09 3.49
C GLY A 133 -7.96 11.29 3.61
N TYR A 134 -7.37 11.46 4.78
CA TYR A 134 -6.50 12.59 5.11
C TYR A 134 -5.18 12.09 5.70
N GLU A 135 -4.10 12.80 5.38
CA GLU A 135 -2.77 12.64 5.98
C GLU A 135 -2.31 14.01 6.47
N ILE A 136 -2.39 14.20 7.78
CA ILE A 136 -2.11 15.44 8.48
C ILE A 136 -0.82 15.26 9.25
N THR A 137 0.11 16.18 9.07
CA THR A 137 1.37 16.26 9.79
C THR A 137 1.49 17.65 10.39
N ILE A 138 1.71 17.75 11.70
CA ILE A 138 1.84 19.04 12.39
C ILE A 138 3.12 19.04 13.22
N LEU A 139 3.97 20.02 13.01
CA LEU A 139 5.20 20.23 13.76
C LEU A 139 4.95 21.19 14.93
N TYR A 140 5.35 20.76 16.11
CA TYR A 140 5.29 21.48 17.37
C TYR A 140 6.71 21.67 17.96
N PRO A 141 7.48 22.68 17.52
CA PRO A 141 8.88 22.84 17.90
C PRO A 141 9.10 22.91 19.42
N ASN A 142 10.03 22.13 19.97
CA ASN A 142 10.31 22.05 21.40
C ASN A 142 9.11 21.64 22.28
N PHE A 143 8.05 21.05 21.70
CA PHE A 143 6.88 20.64 22.47
C PHE A 143 7.05 19.25 23.08
N HIS A 144 6.99 19.20 24.42
CA HIS A 144 7.09 17.98 25.20
C HIS A 144 5.76 17.75 25.91
N GLY A 145 4.81 17.11 25.23
CA GLY A 145 3.49 16.84 25.78
C GLY A 145 2.66 15.90 24.92
N ARG A 146 1.35 15.87 25.18
CA ARG A 146 0.40 15.06 24.40
C ARG A 146 -0.38 15.94 23.44
N VAL A 147 -0.42 15.52 22.19
CA VAL A 147 -1.32 16.04 21.15
C VAL A 147 -2.42 15.00 20.94
N ASN A 148 -3.67 15.44 21.02
CA ASN A 148 -4.84 14.60 20.77
C ASN A 148 -5.68 15.23 19.67
N TYR A 149 -6.52 14.44 19.02
CA TYR A 149 -7.52 14.94 18.09
C TYR A 149 -8.92 14.52 18.55
N ARG A 150 -9.92 15.30 18.14
CA ARG A 150 -11.33 14.98 18.32
C ARG A 150 -12.13 15.43 17.11
N ILE A 151 -13.31 14.85 16.93
CA ILE A 151 -14.23 15.19 15.85
C ILE A 151 -15.48 15.80 16.49
N GLU A 152 -15.88 16.97 16.01
CA GLU A 152 -17.09 17.67 16.43
C GLU A 152 -18.03 17.82 15.24
N GLU A 153 -19.32 17.76 15.50
CA GLU A 153 -20.35 17.99 14.47
C GLU A 153 -20.38 19.48 14.09
N THR A 154 -20.80 19.77 12.86
CA THR A 154 -21.09 21.13 12.41
C THR A 154 -22.58 21.31 12.14
N ASP A 155 -23.02 22.55 11.96
CA ASP A 155 -24.38 22.87 11.52
C ASP A 155 -24.74 22.17 10.19
N ASN A 156 -23.74 21.90 9.35
CA ASN A 156 -23.91 21.17 8.10
C ASN A 156 -23.60 19.68 8.30
N LYS A 157 -24.63 18.83 8.18
CA LYS A 157 -24.50 17.37 8.35
C LYS A 157 -23.48 16.70 7.40
N ASN A 158 -23.13 17.35 6.29
CA ASN A 158 -22.16 16.81 5.33
C ASN A 158 -20.71 16.98 5.80
N PHE A 159 -20.45 17.86 6.78
CA PHE A 159 -19.11 18.18 7.25
C PHE A 159 -18.99 18.07 8.77
N CYS A 160 -17.82 17.66 9.23
CA CYS A 160 -17.44 17.67 10.63
C CYS A 160 -16.13 18.44 10.84
N LYS A 161 -15.89 18.88 12.06
CA LYS A 161 -14.67 19.58 12.48
C LYS A 161 -13.72 18.56 13.09
N LEU A 162 -12.55 18.40 12.49
CA LEU A 162 -11.44 17.70 13.10
C LEU A 162 -10.57 18.72 13.83
N ILE A 163 -10.54 18.64 15.15
CA ILE A 163 -9.80 19.54 16.02
C ILE A 163 -8.62 18.79 16.61
N ILE A 164 -7.42 19.33 16.41
CA ILE A 164 -6.17 18.83 16.98
C ILE A 164 -5.75 19.79 18.09
N THR A 165 -5.70 19.26 19.31
CA THR A 165 -5.38 19.98 20.52
C THR A 165 -4.08 19.46 21.11
N SER A 166 -3.13 20.36 21.26
CA SER A 166 -1.99 20.17 22.16
C SER A 166 -2.37 20.75 23.51
N ASN A 167 -2.24 19.99 24.61
CA ASN A 167 -2.57 20.46 25.97
C ASN A 167 -1.59 21.55 26.51
N SER A 168 -1.20 22.52 25.69
CA SER A 168 -0.08 23.43 25.89
C SER A 168 -0.28 24.78 25.18
N GLN A 169 0.77 25.60 25.10
CA GLN A 169 0.82 26.99 24.60
C GLN A 169 0.52 27.16 23.09
N TYR A 170 0.35 26.08 22.34
CA TYR A 170 0.06 26.18 20.90
C TYR A 170 -1.43 26.37 20.66
N LYS A 171 -1.75 27.09 19.58
CA LYS A 171 -3.13 27.15 19.09
C LYS A 171 -3.58 25.79 18.59
N ASP A 172 -4.83 25.47 18.88
CA ASP A 172 -5.50 24.29 18.37
C ASP A 172 -5.70 24.46 16.86
N VAL A 173 -5.63 23.35 16.11
CA VAL A 173 -5.80 23.36 14.65
C VAL A 173 -7.11 22.68 14.30
N GLU A 174 -7.96 23.39 13.57
CA GLU A 174 -9.27 22.94 13.13
C GLU A 174 -9.28 22.72 11.61
N PHE A 175 -9.78 21.56 11.20
CA PHE A 175 -10.01 21.22 9.80
C PHE A 175 -11.50 20.95 9.60
N ILE A 176 -12.05 21.45 8.49
CA ILE A 176 -13.39 21.07 8.04
C ILE A 176 -13.21 19.89 7.10
N ILE A 177 -13.71 18.72 7.49
CA ILE A 177 -13.61 17.47 6.73
C ILE A 177 -15.01 16.91 6.44
N GLU A 178 -15.11 15.97 5.49
CA GLU A 178 -16.36 15.27 5.19
C GLU A 178 -16.80 14.42 6.39
N ASN A 179 -18.10 14.47 6.70
CA ASN A 179 -18.69 13.69 7.79
C ASN A 179 -18.92 12.23 7.35
N LYS A 180 -17.84 11.45 7.32
CA LYS A 180 -17.82 10.01 6.98
C LYS A 180 -17.14 9.21 8.08
N HIS A 181 -17.50 7.93 8.20
CA HIS A 181 -16.89 7.06 9.21
C HIS A 181 -15.41 6.82 8.90
N ILE A 182 -14.56 7.00 9.91
CA ILE A 182 -13.13 6.75 9.81
C ILE A 182 -12.84 5.25 10.01
N GLU A 183 -11.97 4.70 9.17
CA GLU A 183 -11.40 3.37 9.33
C GLU A 183 -10.25 3.42 10.33
N MET A 184 -10.45 2.87 11.53
CA MET A 184 -9.48 2.88 12.63
C MET A 184 -8.46 1.72 12.56
N SER A 185 -8.58 0.83 11.56
CA SER A 185 -7.67 -0.31 11.43
C SER A 185 -6.27 0.08 10.97
N GLN A 186 -5.25 -0.26 11.77
CA GLN A 186 -3.85 -0.08 11.39
C GLN A 186 -3.50 -0.84 10.09
N ARG A 187 -4.10 -2.02 9.86
CA ARG A 187 -3.91 -2.79 8.61
C ARG A 187 -4.44 -2.07 7.38
N ARG A 188 -5.39 -1.14 7.57
CA ARG A 188 -5.98 -0.33 6.51
C ARG A 188 -5.30 1.04 6.37
N GLY A 189 -4.23 1.29 7.13
CA GLY A 189 -3.41 2.49 7.02
C GLY A 189 -3.75 3.59 8.00
N TYR A 190 -4.58 3.31 9.02
CA TYR A 190 -4.75 4.22 10.15
C TYR A 190 -3.46 4.33 10.96
N SER A 191 -3.02 5.56 11.23
CA SER A 191 -1.93 5.83 12.15
C SER A 191 -2.15 7.17 12.85
N CYS A 192 -2.01 7.18 14.18
CA CYS A 192 -2.03 8.39 14.98
C CYS A 192 -0.89 8.31 16.00
N TYR A 193 0.11 9.17 15.89
CA TYR A 193 1.23 9.21 16.82
C TYR A 193 1.84 10.61 16.90
N PHE A 194 2.52 10.86 18.01
CA PHE A 194 3.33 12.06 18.23
C PHE A 194 4.75 11.60 18.59
N ASP A 195 5.72 11.87 17.70
CA ASP A 195 7.12 11.54 17.93
C ASP A 195 8.01 12.70 17.47
N LYS A 196 9.06 13.00 18.25
CA LYS A 196 10.04 14.06 17.96
C LYS A 196 9.39 15.36 17.45
N GLU A 197 8.46 15.91 18.24
CA GLU A 197 7.77 17.17 17.94
C GLU A 197 6.80 17.11 16.75
N LEU A 198 6.62 15.94 16.13
CA LEU A 198 5.82 15.75 14.93
C LEU A 198 4.58 14.93 15.26
N PHE A 199 3.42 15.55 15.12
CA PHE A 199 2.14 14.89 15.18
C PHE A 199 1.75 14.38 13.80
N HIS A 200 1.47 13.08 13.70
CA HIS A 200 1.01 12.44 12.49
C HIS A 200 -0.36 11.82 12.72
N LEU A 201 -1.31 12.21 11.88
CA LEU A 201 -2.62 11.61 11.79
C LEU A 201 -2.90 11.23 10.34
N LYS A 202 -2.98 9.93 10.08
CA LYS A 202 -3.36 9.38 8.79
C LYS A 202 -4.55 8.47 8.97
N PHE A 203 -5.58 8.71 8.18
CA PHE A 203 -6.76 7.85 8.18
C PHE A 203 -7.41 7.83 6.81
N PHE A 204 -8.20 6.78 6.58
CA PHE A 204 -9.08 6.63 5.43
C PHE A 204 -10.51 6.53 5.91
N PHE A 205 -11.46 6.89 5.06
CA PHE A 205 -12.86 6.65 5.31
C PHE A 205 -13.21 5.20 5.05
N LYS A 206 -14.20 4.69 5.79
CA LYS A 206 -14.82 3.41 5.49
C LYS A 206 -15.53 3.52 4.16
N ARG A 207 -15.43 2.46 3.38
CA ARG A 207 -16.23 2.29 2.18
C ARG A 207 -17.58 1.77 2.63
N ASP A 208 -18.54 2.66 2.75
CA ASP A 208 -19.93 2.26 2.92
C ASP A 208 -20.36 1.66 1.56
N PHE A 209 -20.40 0.34 1.48
CA PHE A 209 -21.14 -0.33 0.43
C PHE A 209 -22.60 -0.08 0.75
N GLN A 210 -23.19 0.97 0.18
CA GLN A 210 -24.64 1.06 0.13
C GLN A 210 -25.10 -0.13 -0.71
N GLU A 211 -25.66 -1.15 -0.06
CA GLU A 211 -26.52 -2.11 -0.73
C GLU A 211 -27.65 -1.28 -1.35
N ILE A 212 -27.71 -1.29 -2.68
CA ILE A 212 -28.82 -0.70 -3.41
C ILE A 212 -29.95 -1.72 -3.27
N ASP A 213 -30.94 -1.41 -2.44
CA ASP A 213 -32.21 -2.15 -2.36
C ASP A 213 -32.99 -2.09 -3.70
#